data_AF-F3FSS4-F1
#
_entry.id   AF-F3FSS4-F1
#
_cell.length_a   1.000
_cell.length_b   1.000
_cell.length_c   1.000
_cell.angle_alpha   90.00
_cell.angle_beta   90.00
_cell.angle_gamma   90.00
#
_symmetry.space_group_name_H-M   'P 1'
#
loop_
_entity.id
_entity.type
_entity.pdbx_description
1 polymer ?
#
loop_
_entity_poly.entity_id
_entity_poly.type
_entity_poly.pdbx_seq_one_letter_code
_entity_poly.pdbx_strand_id
1 'polypeptide(L)'
;AELNKESQLFGAMDGAMKFVNGDAIASLIIVAINMIGGISIGVLQHNMAAGDALQLYTVLTIGDGLIAQIPALLISVTSGMIITRVPNTEAGAEANIGREIAEQITSQPKAWIIASVAMLGFAALPGMPTGVFVTIAIICGAGGLLQLQRAKPKADEQRTAAVAPEMNGKEDLRTFSPSRQFVLQFHPGQDSAQIEALVSEIRKRRNRLVVQYGLTLPSFIIEHVDDIAPDEFRFTVYDVPMLKATFTQSHVAVEARQLEGENLPAAIPGNTDRQEDQWIWLPAEQSGDLNPVSSTTLIIERMERTLQSCAPQFIGLQETKAILSWLESEQPELAQEMQRVLTLTRFSAVLQRLASERVPLRA
;
A
#
# COMPACT_ATOMS: atom_id res chain seq x y z
N ALA A 1 -16.49 -7.70 -0.57
CA ALA A 1 -16.66 -6.33 -0.05
C ALA A 1 -16.18 -5.28 -1.05
N GLU A 2 -14.97 -5.39 -1.60
CA GLU A 2 -14.41 -4.43 -2.57
C GLU A 2 -15.20 -4.31 -3.89
N LEU A 3 -15.64 -5.43 -4.50
CA LEU A 3 -16.47 -5.36 -5.72
C LEU A 3 -17.80 -4.62 -5.52
N ASN A 4 -18.44 -4.79 -4.37
CA ASN A 4 -19.67 -4.07 -4.06
C ASN A 4 -19.39 -2.58 -3.83
N LYS A 5 -18.26 -2.23 -3.20
CA LYS A 5 -17.81 -0.85 -3.07
C LYS A 5 -17.52 -0.23 -4.43
N GLU A 6 -16.80 -0.94 -5.30
CA GLU A 6 -16.42 -0.46 -6.62
C GLU A 6 -17.65 -0.30 -7.53
N SER A 7 -18.57 -1.27 -7.53
CA SER A 7 -19.84 -1.17 -8.25
C SER A 7 -20.72 -0.03 -7.74
N GLN A 8 -20.78 0.19 -6.41
CA GLN A 8 -21.48 1.34 -5.82
C GLN A 8 -20.81 2.67 -6.16
N LEU A 9 -19.47 2.71 -6.22
CA LEU A 9 -18.70 3.90 -6.55
C LEU A 9 -18.90 4.27 -8.03
N PHE A 10 -18.86 3.30 -8.96
CA PHE A 10 -19.17 3.52 -10.37
C PHE A 10 -20.65 3.86 -10.62
N GLY A 11 -21.58 3.25 -9.88
CA GLY A 11 -23.00 3.60 -9.94
C GLY A 11 -23.30 5.01 -9.43
N ALA A 12 -22.66 5.42 -8.32
CA ALA A 12 -22.77 6.77 -7.79
C ALA A 12 -22.08 7.81 -8.70
N MET A 13 -20.96 7.44 -9.32
CA MET A 13 -20.20 8.30 -10.24
C MET A 13 -20.92 8.50 -11.58
N ASP A 14 -21.53 7.47 -12.15
CA ASP A 14 -22.36 7.61 -13.37
C ASP A 14 -23.61 8.47 -13.11
N GLY A 15 -24.24 8.30 -11.94
CA GLY A 15 -25.33 9.17 -11.50
C GLY A 15 -24.89 10.62 -11.37
N ALA A 16 -23.83 10.89 -10.60
CA ALA A 16 -23.28 12.23 -10.40
C ALA A 16 -22.86 12.89 -11.73
N MET A 17 -22.21 12.16 -12.65
CA MET A 17 -21.82 12.71 -13.96
C MET A 17 -23.03 13.09 -14.82
N LYS A 18 -24.14 12.35 -14.77
CA LYS A 18 -25.37 12.72 -15.49
C LYS A 18 -26.02 13.99 -14.94
N PHE A 19 -26.00 14.21 -13.63
CA PHE A 19 -26.52 15.43 -13.02
C PHE A 19 -25.61 16.65 -13.26
N VAL A 20 -24.29 16.48 -13.18
CA VAL A 20 -23.32 17.56 -13.42
C VAL A 20 -23.35 18.01 -14.89
N ASN A 21 -23.48 17.10 -15.85
CA ASN A 21 -23.61 17.46 -17.27
C ASN A 21 -24.91 18.23 -17.55
N GLY A 22 -26.02 17.87 -16.91
CA GLY A 22 -27.29 18.60 -17.05
C GLY A 22 -27.23 20.01 -16.48
N ASP A 23 -26.61 20.17 -15.30
CA ASP A 23 -26.46 21.46 -14.61
C ASP A 23 -25.52 22.40 -15.38
N ALA A 24 -24.43 21.88 -15.95
CA ALA A 24 -23.50 22.65 -16.78
C ALA A 24 -24.13 23.18 -18.08
N ILE A 25 -25.02 22.38 -18.70
CA ILE A 25 -25.75 22.81 -19.90
C ILE A 25 -26.77 23.90 -19.52
N ALA A 26 -27.49 23.72 -18.42
CA ALA A 26 -28.46 24.71 -17.94
C ALA A 26 -27.78 26.03 -17.56
N SER A 27 -26.64 26.00 -16.89
CA SER A 27 -25.90 27.21 -16.50
C SER A 27 -25.35 27.95 -17.71
N LEU A 28 -24.88 27.25 -18.75
CA LEU A 28 -24.46 27.87 -20.01
C LEU A 28 -25.62 28.57 -20.73
N ILE A 29 -26.82 27.97 -20.72
CA ILE A 29 -28.04 28.56 -21.30
C ILE A 29 -28.44 29.81 -20.51
N ILE A 30 -28.43 29.76 -19.18
CA ILE A 30 -28.74 30.91 -18.31
C ILE A 30 -27.76 32.06 -18.56
N VAL A 31 -26.46 31.76 -18.69
CA VAL A 31 -25.43 32.75 -19.02
C VAL A 31 -25.72 33.41 -20.37
N ALA A 32 -26.07 32.63 -21.40
CA ALA A 32 -26.41 33.19 -22.70
C ALA A 32 -27.63 34.12 -22.64
N ILE A 33 -28.69 33.71 -21.92
CA ILE A 33 -29.92 34.50 -21.75
C ILE A 33 -29.64 35.80 -20.99
N ASN A 34 -28.96 35.71 -19.85
CA ASN A 34 -28.63 36.87 -19.01
C ASN A 34 -27.72 37.86 -19.74
N MET A 35 -26.76 37.37 -20.51
CA MET A 35 -25.87 38.21 -21.31
C MET A 35 -26.65 38.94 -22.42
N ILE A 36 -27.43 38.22 -23.24
CA ILE A 36 -28.17 38.83 -24.36
C ILE A 36 -29.29 39.76 -23.83
N GLY A 37 -30.02 39.33 -22.81
CA GLY A 37 -31.09 40.11 -22.20
C GLY A 37 -30.55 41.36 -21.50
N GLY A 38 -29.48 41.22 -20.71
CA GLY A 38 -28.83 42.32 -20.02
C GLY A 38 -28.28 43.38 -20.97
N ILE A 39 -27.58 42.97 -22.03
CA ILE A 39 -27.09 43.89 -23.07
C ILE A 39 -28.27 44.60 -23.76
N SER A 40 -29.32 43.85 -24.12
CA SER A 40 -30.49 44.40 -24.81
C SER A 40 -31.22 45.43 -23.95
N ILE A 41 -31.44 45.15 -22.67
CA ILE A 41 -32.07 46.08 -21.72
C ILE A 41 -31.16 47.28 -21.43
N GLY A 42 -29.85 47.06 -21.26
CA GLY A 42 -28.86 48.11 -21.05
C GLY A 42 -28.84 49.15 -22.17
N VAL A 43 -28.89 48.71 -23.42
CA VAL A 43 -28.90 49.60 -24.59
C VAL A 43 -30.27 50.22 -24.82
N LEU A 44 -31.35 49.43 -24.80
CA LEU A 44 -32.68 49.90 -25.21
C LEU A 44 -33.45 50.65 -24.12
N GLN A 45 -33.27 50.29 -22.84
CA GLN A 45 -34.04 50.88 -21.73
C GLN A 45 -33.20 51.82 -20.87
N HIS A 46 -31.90 51.54 -20.71
CA HIS A 46 -31.00 52.36 -19.88
C HIS A 46 -30.14 53.35 -20.68
N ASN A 47 -30.29 53.44 -22.01
CA ASN A 47 -29.50 54.32 -22.89
C ASN A 47 -27.98 54.19 -22.71
N MET A 48 -27.49 53.01 -22.32
CA MET A 48 -26.06 52.75 -22.18
C MET A 48 -25.41 52.59 -23.56
N ALA A 49 -24.16 53.02 -23.70
CA ALA A 49 -23.37 52.68 -24.87
C ALA A 49 -23.20 51.16 -24.97
N ALA A 50 -23.28 50.60 -26.18
CA ALA A 50 -23.26 49.16 -26.39
C ALA A 50 -22.00 48.47 -25.81
N GLY A 51 -20.85 49.15 -25.84
CA GLY A 51 -19.61 48.67 -25.23
C GLY A 51 -19.68 48.56 -23.71
N ASP A 52 -20.24 49.59 -23.05
CA ASP A 52 -20.37 49.63 -21.59
C ASP A 52 -21.38 48.60 -21.09
N ALA A 53 -22.50 48.44 -21.81
CA ALA A 53 -23.50 47.40 -21.52
C ALA A 53 -22.90 45.99 -21.68
N LEU A 54 -22.11 45.76 -22.73
CA LEU A 54 -21.44 44.48 -22.95
C LEU A 54 -20.46 44.15 -21.82
N GLN A 55 -19.63 45.10 -21.39
CA GLN A 55 -18.69 44.88 -20.29
C GLN A 55 -19.41 44.60 -18.96
N LEU A 56 -20.38 45.44 -18.60
CA LEU A 56 -21.08 45.33 -17.32
C LEU A 56 -21.87 44.02 -17.20
N TYR A 57 -22.73 43.73 -18.17
CA TYR A 57 -23.61 42.57 -18.11
C TYR A 57 -22.85 41.26 -18.35
N THR A 58 -21.73 41.26 -19.07
CA THR A 58 -20.87 40.06 -19.17
C THR A 58 -20.19 39.75 -17.84
N VAL A 59 -19.64 40.75 -17.13
CA VAL A 59 -19.01 40.54 -15.82
C VAL A 59 -20.03 40.07 -14.78
N LEU A 60 -21.21 40.68 -14.73
CA LEU A 60 -22.30 40.27 -13.82
C LEU A 60 -22.75 38.84 -14.09
N THR A 61 -22.89 38.46 -15.37
CA THR A 61 -23.40 37.14 -15.75
C THR A 61 -22.38 36.02 -15.51
N ILE A 62 -21.10 36.25 -15.79
CA ILE A 62 -20.04 35.27 -15.47
C ILE A 62 -19.89 35.12 -13.96
N GLY A 63 -20.00 36.24 -13.22
CA GLY A 63 -19.99 36.23 -11.76
C GLY A 63 -21.11 35.37 -11.18
N ASP A 64 -22.34 35.51 -11.68
CA ASP A 64 -23.50 34.72 -11.26
C ASP A 64 -23.31 33.22 -11.52
N GLY A 65 -22.77 32.87 -12.70
CA GLY A 65 -22.44 31.48 -13.04
C GLY A 65 -21.39 30.86 -12.12
N LEU A 66 -20.33 31.61 -11.75
CA LEU A 66 -19.30 31.14 -10.84
C LEU A 66 -19.81 30.99 -9.39
N ILE A 67 -20.66 31.92 -8.93
CA ILE A 67 -21.27 31.89 -7.60
C ILE A 67 -22.22 30.69 -7.45
N ALA A 68 -22.93 30.30 -8.51
CA ALA A 68 -23.81 29.14 -8.50
C ALA A 68 -23.05 27.81 -8.63
N GLN A 69 -22.07 27.72 -9.53
CA GLN A 69 -21.48 26.44 -9.92
C GLN A 69 -20.45 25.89 -8.92
N ILE A 70 -19.62 26.76 -8.34
CA ILE A 70 -18.55 26.32 -7.40
C ILE A 70 -19.15 25.63 -6.16
N PRO A 71 -20.16 26.21 -5.47
CA PRO A 71 -20.81 25.54 -4.34
C PRO A 71 -21.52 24.24 -4.74
N ALA A 72 -22.21 24.22 -5.89
CA ALA A 72 -22.92 23.04 -6.37
C ALA A 72 -21.98 21.85 -6.59
N LEU A 73 -20.81 22.11 -7.20
CA LEU A 73 -19.78 21.10 -7.40
C LEU A 73 -19.24 20.56 -6.07
N LEU A 74 -18.94 21.44 -5.12
CA LEU A 74 -18.47 21.05 -3.79
C LEU A 74 -19.50 20.20 -3.06
N ILE A 75 -20.78 20.60 -3.07
CA ILE A 75 -21.87 19.84 -2.43
C ILE A 75 -22.03 18.45 -3.07
N SER A 76 -21.95 18.36 -4.41
CA SER A 76 -22.04 17.10 -5.15
C SER A 76 -20.89 16.14 -4.79
N VAL A 77 -19.65 16.62 -4.80
CA VAL A 77 -18.46 15.82 -4.44
C VAL A 77 -18.52 15.36 -2.98
N THR A 78 -18.93 16.25 -2.07
CA THR A 78 -19.04 15.93 -0.64
C THR A 78 -20.16 14.92 -0.39
N SER A 79 -21.31 15.06 -1.06
CA SER A 79 -22.41 14.10 -0.98
C SER A 79 -22.03 12.75 -1.58
N GLY A 80 -21.30 12.73 -2.70
CA GLY A 80 -20.76 11.51 -3.30
C GLY A 80 -19.81 10.76 -2.36
N MET A 81 -18.93 11.49 -1.66
CA MET A 81 -18.05 10.90 -0.62
C MET A 81 -18.85 10.33 0.56
N ILE A 82 -19.93 10.99 1.00
CA ILE A 82 -20.76 10.51 2.11
C ILE A 82 -21.55 9.26 1.69
N ILE A 83 -22.14 9.25 0.49
CA ILE A 83 -23.00 8.17 -0.01
C ILE A 83 -22.21 6.90 -0.36
N THR A 84 -20.97 7.04 -0.84
CA THR A 84 -20.09 5.90 -1.18
C THR A 84 -19.39 5.28 0.03
N ARG A 85 -19.62 5.81 1.24
CA ARG A 85 -19.03 5.29 2.49
C ARG A 85 -19.80 4.08 3.01
N VAL A 86 -19.13 2.92 3.08
CA VAL A 86 -19.60 1.76 3.84
C VAL A 86 -19.20 1.96 5.31
N PRO A 87 -20.14 2.04 6.27
CA PRO A 87 -19.79 2.13 7.67
C PRO A 87 -19.01 0.88 8.10
N ASN A 88 -17.88 1.05 8.76
CA ASN A 88 -17.13 -0.05 9.36
C ASN A 88 -17.94 -0.60 10.52
N THR A 89 -18.62 -1.73 10.31
CA THR A 89 -19.50 -2.37 11.30
C THR A 89 -18.76 -3.08 12.44
N GLU A 90 -17.43 -3.00 12.50
CA GLU A 90 -16.60 -3.77 13.44
C GLU A 90 -16.28 -3.03 14.76
N ALA A 91 -16.61 -1.74 14.86
CA ALA A 91 -16.51 -1.03 16.13
C ALA A 91 -17.91 -0.84 16.71
N GLY A 92 -18.22 -1.54 17.81
CA GLY A 92 -19.44 -1.35 18.62
C GLY A 92 -19.54 0.01 19.32
N ALA A 93 -18.94 1.06 18.75
CA ALA A 93 -19.12 2.44 19.14
C ALA A 93 -19.70 3.16 17.93
N GLU A 94 -20.80 3.89 18.13
CA GLU A 94 -21.40 4.76 17.12
C GLU A 94 -20.31 5.50 16.34
N ALA A 95 -20.04 5.08 15.10
CA ALA A 95 -18.99 5.65 14.28
C ALA A 95 -19.40 7.08 13.92
N ASN A 96 -18.96 8.04 14.74
CA ASN A 96 -19.31 9.43 14.59
C ASN A 96 -18.51 10.00 13.41
N ILE A 97 -19.17 10.08 12.26
CA ILE A 97 -18.66 10.59 10.99
C ILE A 97 -17.99 11.96 11.18
N GLY A 98 -18.53 12.81 12.06
CA GLY A 98 -17.94 14.12 12.34
C GLY A 98 -16.52 14.05 12.91
N ARG A 99 -16.23 13.03 13.74
CA ARG A 99 -14.90 12.85 14.33
C ARG A 99 -13.88 12.36 13.31
N GLU A 100 -14.26 11.38 12.48
CA GLU A 100 -13.39 10.87 11.42
C GLU A 100 -13.08 11.93 10.36
N ILE A 101 -14.09 12.73 9.95
CA ILE A 101 -13.88 13.84 9.03
C ILE A 101 -12.93 14.88 9.65
N ALA A 102 -13.12 15.22 10.93
CA ALA A 102 -12.21 16.13 11.63
C ALA A 102 -10.79 15.55 11.72
N GLU A 103 -10.63 14.26 12.03
CA GLU A 103 -9.34 13.57 12.05
C GLU A 103 -8.67 13.57 10.67
N GLN A 104 -9.41 13.30 9.58
CA GLN A 104 -8.87 13.29 8.21
C GLN A 104 -8.47 14.68 7.72
N ILE A 105 -9.35 15.67 7.87
CA ILE A 105 -9.07 17.06 7.47
C ILE A 105 -7.84 17.56 8.21
N THR A 106 -7.72 17.27 9.51
CA THR A 106 -6.57 17.72 10.29
C THR A 106 -5.32 16.87 9.98
N SER A 107 -5.41 15.56 9.71
CA SER A 107 -4.24 14.66 9.50
C SER A 107 -3.23 15.08 8.40
N GLN A 108 -3.55 16.05 7.54
CA GLN A 108 -2.68 16.55 6.49
C GLN A 108 -2.19 17.99 6.76
N PRO A 109 -1.19 18.20 7.64
CA PRO A 109 -0.71 19.55 7.99
C PRO A 109 -0.20 20.36 6.79
N LYS A 110 0.31 19.69 5.75
CA LYS A 110 0.74 20.35 4.50
C LYS A 110 -0.40 21.05 3.77
N ALA A 111 -1.60 20.46 3.75
CA ALA A 111 -2.77 21.05 3.09
C ALA A 111 -3.19 22.37 3.74
N TRP A 112 -3.16 22.42 5.08
CA TRP A 112 -3.47 23.61 5.88
C TRP A 112 -2.47 24.76 5.64
N ILE A 113 -1.18 24.44 5.54
CA ILE A 113 -0.14 25.43 5.24
C ILE A 113 -0.29 25.97 3.82
N ILE A 114 -0.55 25.12 2.83
CA ILE A 114 -0.79 25.53 1.44
C ILE A 114 -2.03 26.44 1.36
N ALA A 115 -3.11 26.09 2.06
CA ALA A 115 -4.31 26.92 2.13
C ALA A 115 -4.03 28.30 2.75
N SER A 116 -3.24 28.36 3.82
CA SER A 116 -2.82 29.63 4.44
C SER A 116 -2.08 30.54 3.46
N VAL A 117 -1.14 30.00 2.67
CA VAL A 117 -0.39 30.77 1.67
C VAL A 117 -1.31 31.26 0.56
N ALA A 118 -2.22 30.40 0.08
CA ALA A 118 -3.21 30.78 -0.94
C ALA A 118 -4.13 31.92 -0.45
N MET A 119 -4.60 31.87 0.79
CA MET A 119 -5.44 32.93 1.39
C MET A 119 -4.71 34.26 1.53
N LEU A 120 -3.41 34.25 1.85
CA LEU A 120 -2.59 35.47 1.81
C LEU A 120 -2.44 36.02 0.39
N GLY A 121 -2.34 35.14 -0.61
CA GLY A 121 -2.38 35.53 -2.03
C GLY A 121 -3.68 36.24 -2.40
N PHE A 122 -4.83 35.73 -1.96
CA PHE A 122 -6.13 36.39 -2.15
C PHE A 122 -6.26 37.73 -1.41
N ALA A 123 -5.69 37.83 -0.21
CA ALA A 123 -5.66 39.10 0.53
C ALA A 123 -4.83 40.20 -0.16
N ALA A 124 -3.88 39.82 -1.02
CA ALA A 124 -3.08 40.78 -1.78
C ALA A 124 -3.79 41.32 -3.05
N LEU A 125 -4.91 40.72 -3.46
CA LEU A 125 -5.68 41.16 -4.62
C LEU A 125 -6.55 42.39 -4.28
N PRO A 126 -6.40 43.51 -5.02
CA PRO A 126 -7.20 44.72 -4.78
C PRO A 126 -8.68 44.45 -5.10
N GLY A 127 -9.58 44.87 -4.20
CA GLY A 127 -11.02 44.66 -4.32
C GLY A 127 -11.57 43.44 -3.57
N MET A 128 -10.71 42.60 -2.99
CA MET A 128 -11.14 41.50 -2.11
C MET A 128 -11.24 41.93 -0.64
N PRO A 129 -12.11 41.30 0.19
CA PRO A 129 -12.20 41.55 1.62
C PRO A 129 -10.94 41.09 2.37
N THR A 130 -9.89 41.92 2.35
CA THR A 130 -8.54 41.60 2.85
C THR A 130 -8.55 41.13 4.31
N GLY A 131 -9.33 41.77 5.18
CA GLY A 131 -9.46 41.38 6.58
C GLY A 131 -9.99 39.95 6.79
N VAL A 132 -10.91 39.49 5.94
CA VAL A 132 -11.48 38.13 6.02
C VAL A 132 -10.43 37.10 5.62
N PHE A 133 -9.77 37.31 4.48
CA PHE A 133 -8.75 36.40 3.97
C PHE A 133 -7.52 36.30 4.87
N VAL A 134 -7.07 37.42 5.45
CA VAL A 134 -5.97 37.42 6.42
C VAL A 134 -6.35 36.63 7.69
N THR A 135 -7.58 36.79 8.18
CA THR A 135 -8.05 36.06 9.37
C THR A 135 -8.07 34.56 9.12
N ILE A 136 -8.61 34.12 7.98
CA ILE A 136 -8.64 32.70 7.60
C ILE A 136 -7.21 32.17 7.39
N ALA A 137 -6.32 32.95 6.77
CA ALA A 137 -4.92 32.56 6.60
C ALA A 137 -4.23 32.29 7.94
N ILE A 138 -4.43 33.16 8.94
CA ILE A 138 -3.85 32.98 10.28
C ILE A 138 -4.38 31.71 10.94
N ILE A 139 -5.69 31.45 10.87
CA ILE A 139 -6.30 30.23 11.44
C ILE A 139 -5.72 28.98 10.77
N CYS A 140 -5.64 28.98 9.43
CA CYS A 140 -5.13 27.82 8.70
C CYS A 140 -3.64 27.59 8.95
N GLY A 141 -2.84 28.66 8.98
CA GLY A 141 -1.40 28.60 9.23
C GLY A 141 -1.09 28.15 10.66
N ALA A 142 -1.79 28.69 11.66
CA ALA A 142 -1.64 28.28 13.05
C ALA A 142 -2.06 26.81 13.25
N GLY A 143 -3.18 26.39 12.65
CA GLY A 143 -3.64 25.00 12.69
C GLY A 143 -2.63 24.03 12.07
N GLY A 144 -2.12 24.36 10.87
CA GLY A 144 -1.11 23.55 10.19
C GLY A 144 0.22 23.45 10.95
N LEU A 145 0.70 24.56 11.54
CA LEU A 145 1.94 24.58 12.31
C LEU A 145 1.83 23.83 13.65
N LEU A 146 0.74 24.03 14.40
CA LEU A 146 0.48 23.28 15.64
C LEU A 146 0.38 21.78 15.37
N GLN A 147 -0.21 21.41 14.24
CA GLN A 147 -0.32 20.02 13.83
C GLN A 147 1.01 19.44 13.36
N LEU A 148 1.85 20.20 12.67
CA LEU A 148 3.21 19.80 12.32
C LEU A 148 4.07 19.56 13.57
N GLN A 149 3.88 20.38 14.61
CA GLN A 149 4.56 20.22 15.90
C GLN A 149 4.07 18.99 16.68
N ARG A 150 2.77 18.66 16.58
CA ARG A 150 2.19 17.42 17.13
C ARG A 150 2.53 16.18 16.29
N ALA A 151 2.76 16.38 14.99
CA ALA A 151 3.22 15.38 14.03
C ALA A 151 4.76 15.30 13.95
N LYS A 152 5.47 15.63 15.05
CA LYS A 152 6.87 15.21 15.20
C LYS A 152 6.95 13.71 14.91
N PRO A 153 7.94 13.26 14.12
CA PRO A 153 8.05 11.86 13.79
C PRO A 153 8.29 11.11 15.10
N LYS A 154 7.32 10.26 15.49
CA LYS A 154 7.68 8.99 16.09
C LYS A 154 8.35 8.16 14.97
N ALA A 155 9.56 8.56 14.62
CA ALA A 155 10.49 7.68 13.95
C ALA A 155 10.90 6.63 14.99
N ASP A 156 10.50 5.38 14.76
CA ASP A 156 11.29 4.18 15.04
C ASP A 156 12.07 4.08 16.37
N GLU A 157 11.45 4.43 17.51
CA GLU A 157 11.98 4.06 18.84
C GLU A 157 11.06 3.13 19.64
N GLN A 158 10.09 2.49 18.99
CA GLN A 158 9.34 1.37 19.59
C GLN A 158 9.49 0.10 18.75
N ARG A 159 10.74 -0.31 18.54
CA ARG A 159 11.08 -1.71 18.83
C ARG A 159 11.20 -1.85 20.35
N THR A 160 10.06 -1.76 21.04
CA THR A 160 9.95 -2.45 22.32
C THR A 160 10.24 -3.90 21.98
N ALA A 161 11.25 -4.50 22.59
CA ALA A 161 11.49 -5.94 22.50
C ALA A 161 10.13 -6.62 22.70
N ALA A 162 9.63 -7.26 21.64
CA ALA A 162 8.37 -7.98 21.69
C ALA A 162 8.62 -9.17 22.61
N VAL A 163 8.32 -8.99 23.89
CA VAL A 163 8.37 -10.05 24.88
C VAL A 163 7.43 -11.12 24.37
N ALA A 164 7.94 -12.34 24.20
CA ALA A 164 7.13 -13.48 23.75
C ALA A 164 5.85 -13.55 24.60
N PRO A 165 4.68 -13.82 23.99
CA PRO A 165 3.41 -13.76 24.70
C PRO A 165 3.34 -14.67 25.93
N GLU A 166 4.13 -15.74 25.95
CA GLU A 166 4.30 -16.66 27.08
C GLU A 166 5.00 -16.01 28.30
N MET A 167 5.81 -14.99 28.05
CA MET A 167 6.60 -14.25 29.04
C MET A 167 5.91 -12.93 29.46
N ASN A 168 4.86 -12.49 28.74
CA ASN A 168 4.08 -11.29 29.06
C ASN A 168 2.81 -11.64 29.86
N GLY A 169 3.00 -12.03 31.14
CA GLY A 169 1.88 -12.31 32.06
C GLY A 169 1.13 -11.06 32.58
N LYS A 170 1.33 -9.88 31.98
CA LYS A 170 0.75 -8.60 32.43
C LYS A 170 -0.33 -8.04 31.50
N GLU A 171 -0.42 -8.53 30.27
CA GLU A 171 -1.41 -8.08 29.28
C GLU A 171 -2.15 -9.26 28.67
N ASP A 172 -3.49 -9.20 28.67
CA ASP A 172 -4.30 -10.13 27.89
C ASP A 172 -4.09 -9.85 26.39
N LEU A 173 -3.65 -10.84 25.63
CA LEU A 173 -3.59 -10.75 24.17
C LEU A 173 -5.00 -10.73 23.59
N ARG A 174 -5.51 -9.53 23.29
CA ARG A 174 -6.86 -9.35 22.73
C ARG A 174 -6.88 -9.27 21.20
N THR A 175 -5.72 -9.26 20.56
CA THR A 175 -5.55 -9.09 19.13
C THR A 175 -4.77 -10.25 18.54
N PHE A 176 -5.47 -11.17 17.89
CA PHE A 176 -4.89 -12.20 17.05
C PHE A 176 -4.60 -11.60 15.67
N SER A 177 -3.35 -11.68 15.21
CA SER A 177 -3.01 -11.36 13.82
C SER A 177 -3.04 -12.67 13.01
N PRO A 178 -4.12 -12.93 12.25
CA PRO A 178 -4.35 -14.24 11.63
C PRO A 178 -3.39 -14.56 10.48
N SER A 179 -2.63 -13.59 9.96
CA SER A 179 -1.88 -13.73 8.72
C SER A 179 -0.40 -13.40 8.87
N ARG A 180 0.33 -14.25 9.60
CA ARG A 180 1.80 -14.27 9.60
C ARG A 180 2.32 -15.12 8.44
N GLN A 181 2.11 -14.62 7.21
CA GLN A 181 2.31 -15.42 6.00
C GLN A 181 3.76 -15.83 5.79
N PHE A 182 4.71 -14.87 5.79
CA PHE A 182 6.14 -15.11 5.68
C PHE A 182 6.89 -14.38 6.80
N VAL A 183 7.61 -15.13 7.63
CA VAL A 183 8.42 -14.55 8.72
C VAL A 183 9.86 -15.05 8.61
N LEU A 184 10.80 -14.12 8.68
CA LEU A 184 12.23 -14.38 8.82
C LEU A 184 12.62 -14.09 10.26
N GLN A 185 13.11 -15.10 10.96
CA GLN A 185 13.45 -15.04 12.37
C GLN A 185 14.98 -15.15 12.55
N PHE A 186 15.51 -14.26 13.37
CA PHE A 186 16.93 -14.13 13.69
C PHE A 186 17.12 -14.05 15.21
N HIS A 187 18.31 -14.42 15.71
CA HIS A 187 18.62 -14.21 17.12
C HIS A 187 19.00 -12.72 17.34
N PRO A 188 18.57 -12.06 18.44
CA PRO A 188 18.87 -10.65 18.71
C PRO A 188 20.36 -10.29 18.76
N GLY A 189 21.21 -11.27 19.09
CA GLY A 189 22.67 -11.11 19.14
C GLY A 189 23.38 -11.08 17.78
N GLN A 190 22.67 -11.23 16.67
CA GLN A 190 23.25 -11.18 15.33
C GLN A 190 23.43 -9.75 14.81
N ASP A 191 24.45 -9.55 13.98
CA ASP A 191 24.77 -8.23 13.43
C ASP A 191 23.69 -7.76 12.44
N SER A 192 23.15 -6.57 12.70
CA SER A 192 22.04 -5.99 11.93
C SER A 192 22.41 -5.73 10.47
N ALA A 193 23.66 -5.32 10.19
CA ALA A 193 24.10 -5.06 8.82
C ALA A 193 24.08 -6.34 7.96
N GLN A 194 24.38 -7.48 8.58
CA GLN A 194 24.43 -8.79 7.91
C GLN A 194 23.02 -9.31 7.65
N ILE A 195 22.13 -9.18 8.64
CA ILE A 195 20.71 -9.48 8.49
C ILE A 195 20.13 -8.67 7.34
N GLU A 196 20.42 -7.37 7.27
CA GLU A 196 19.93 -6.51 6.20
C GLU A 196 20.43 -6.97 4.81
N ALA A 197 21.72 -7.31 4.69
CA ALA A 197 22.29 -7.83 3.46
C ALA A 197 21.62 -9.14 3.01
N LEU A 198 21.44 -10.09 3.92
CA LEU A 198 20.76 -11.37 3.64
C LEU A 198 19.29 -11.15 3.23
N VAL A 199 18.54 -10.36 4.00
CA VAL A 199 17.13 -10.05 3.73
C VAL A 199 16.97 -9.36 2.37
N SER A 200 17.90 -8.47 2.01
CA SER A 200 17.92 -7.82 0.69
C SER A 200 18.06 -8.85 -0.44
N GLU A 201 18.97 -9.82 -0.31
CA GLU A 201 19.13 -10.89 -1.29
C GLU A 201 17.91 -11.83 -1.35
N ILE A 202 17.33 -12.21 -0.20
CA ILE A 202 16.08 -13.01 -0.16
C ILE A 202 14.96 -12.29 -0.90
N ARG A 203 14.81 -10.97 -0.68
CA ARG A 203 13.80 -10.14 -1.37
C ARG A 203 14.04 -10.12 -2.88
N LYS A 204 15.28 -9.99 -3.34
CA LYS A 204 15.64 -10.05 -4.77
C LYS A 204 15.25 -11.40 -5.38
N ARG A 205 15.53 -12.52 -4.69
CA ARG A 205 15.13 -13.87 -5.14
C ARG A 205 13.63 -14.03 -5.23
N ARG A 206 12.88 -13.65 -4.19
CA ARG A 206 11.42 -13.65 -4.21
C ARG A 206 10.88 -12.82 -5.37
N ASN A 207 11.38 -11.61 -5.59
CA ASN A 207 10.93 -10.75 -6.69
C ASN A 207 11.19 -11.39 -8.06
N ARG A 208 12.33 -12.07 -8.22
CA ARG A 208 12.62 -12.84 -9.43
C ARG A 208 11.61 -13.94 -9.66
N LEU A 209 11.22 -14.69 -8.63
CA LEU A 209 10.18 -15.72 -8.73
C LEU A 209 8.83 -15.13 -9.15
N VAL A 210 8.44 -13.99 -8.57
CA VAL A 210 7.21 -13.27 -8.96
C VAL A 210 7.22 -12.94 -10.46
N VAL A 211 8.31 -12.36 -10.95
CA VAL A 211 8.44 -11.95 -12.36
C VAL A 211 8.54 -13.15 -13.32
N GLN A 212 9.24 -14.20 -12.91
CA GLN A 212 9.50 -15.37 -13.74
C GLN A 212 8.26 -16.27 -13.85
N TYR A 213 7.56 -16.49 -12.75
CA TYR A 213 6.44 -17.43 -12.68
C TYR A 213 5.07 -16.76 -12.71
N GLY A 214 4.98 -15.43 -12.64
CA GLY A 214 3.70 -14.72 -12.72
C GLY A 214 2.78 -14.94 -11.50
N LEU A 215 3.38 -15.15 -10.32
CA LEU A 215 2.65 -15.44 -9.08
C LEU A 215 2.93 -14.39 -8.01
N THR A 216 1.94 -14.10 -7.17
CA THR A 216 2.06 -13.15 -6.06
C THR A 216 2.57 -13.84 -4.81
N LEU A 217 3.70 -13.37 -4.27
CA LEU A 217 4.25 -13.85 -3.00
C LEU A 217 4.14 -12.78 -1.92
N PRO A 218 3.89 -13.16 -0.65
CA PRO A 218 3.83 -12.24 0.47
C PRO A 218 5.11 -11.41 0.68
N SER A 219 4.97 -10.32 1.44
CA SER A 219 6.10 -9.62 2.03
C SER A 219 6.64 -10.39 3.24
N PHE A 220 7.94 -10.20 3.52
CA PHE A 220 8.58 -10.80 4.69
C PHE A 220 8.40 -9.89 5.91
N ILE A 221 7.95 -10.48 7.01
CA ILE A 221 8.05 -9.91 8.36
C ILE A 221 9.42 -10.33 8.91
N ILE A 222 10.14 -9.41 9.56
CA ILE A 222 11.44 -9.70 10.17
C ILE A 222 11.28 -9.64 11.69
N GLU A 223 11.58 -10.73 12.36
CA GLU A 223 11.48 -10.87 13.81
C GLU A 223 12.83 -11.27 14.42
N HIS A 224 13.07 -10.80 15.64
CA HIS A 224 14.20 -11.26 16.44
C HIS A 224 13.63 -12.04 17.63
N VAL A 225 14.11 -13.27 17.84
CA VAL A 225 13.55 -14.22 18.81
C VAL A 225 14.67 -14.74 19.70
N ASP A 226 14.51 -14.62 21.02
CA ASP A 226 15.52 -15.07 22.00
C ASP A 226 15.65 -16.60 22.07
N ASP A 227 14.56 -17.32 21.80
CA ASP A 227 14.47 -18.80 21.89
C ASP A 227 14.98 -19.54 20.63
N ILE A 228 15.77 -18.88 19.79
CA ILE A 228 16.49 -19.55 18.69
C ILE A 228 17.99 -19.47 18.93
N ALA A 229 18.74 -20.45 18.43
CA ALA A 229 20.18 -20.46 18.66
C ALA A 229 20.86 -19.21 18.06
N PRO A 230 21.97 -18.72 18.64
CA PRO A 230 22.62 -17.47 18.22
C PRO A 230 23.04 -17.40 16.74
N ASP A 231 23.25 -18.56 16.13
CA ASP A 231 23.64 -18.75 14.73
C ASP A 231 22.47 -19.29 13.88
N GLU A 232 21.23 -19.32 14.37
CA GLU A 232 20.09 -19.84 13.63
C GLU A 232 19.41 -18.75 12.82
N PHE A 233 19.20 -19.03 11.54
CA PHE A 233 18.20 -18.38 10.69
C PHE A 233 17.01 -19.32 10.52
N ARG A 234 15.79 -18.80 10.73
CA ARG A 234 14.56 -19.57 10.54
C ARG A 234 13.58 -18.83 9.65
N PHE A 235 13.05 -19.51 8.66
CA PHE A 235 11.93 -19.02 7.84
C PHE A 235 10.68 -19.83 8.13
N THR A 236 9.60 -19.13 8.46
CA THR A 236 8.30 -19.73 8.77
C THR A 236 7.22 -19.26 7.79
N VAL A 237 6.24 -20.14 7.58
CA VAL A 237 5.04 -19.85 6.84
C VAL A 237 3.84 -20.14 7.73
N TYR A 238 3.03 -19.14 8.05
CA TYR A 238 1.96 -19.26 9.06
C TYR A 238 2.50 -19.83 10.39
N ASP A 239 3.65 -19.32 10.82
CA ASP A 239 4.40 -19.76 12.01
C ASP A 239 4.88 -21.23 11.99
N VAL A 240 4.67 -21.96 10.89
CA VAL A 240 5.25 -23.30 10.68
C VAL A 240 6.67 -23.18 10.11
N PRO A 241 7.70 -23.73 10.77
CA PRO A 241 9.08 -23.64 10.28
C PRO A 241 9.26 -24.43 8.99
N MET A 242 9.56 -23.73 7.90
CA MET A 242 9.80 -24.33 6.58
C MET A 242 11.29 -24.49 6.27
N LEU A 243 12.13 -23.63 6.86
CA LEU A 243 13.58 -23.69 6.70
C LEU A 243 14.26 -23.25 8.00
N LYS A 244 15.23 -24.04 8.45
CA LYS A 244 16.21 -23.68 9.47
C LYS A 244 17.60 -23.80 8.86
N ALA A 245 18.47 -22.85 9.13
CA ALA A 245 19.83 -22.85 8.61
C ALA A 245 20.78 -22.15 9.57
N THR A 246 22.06 -22.50 9.47
CA THR A 246 23.13 -21.82 10.17
C THR A 246 23.46 -20.52 9.44
N PHE A 247 23.42 -19.41 10.15
CA PHE A 247 23.81 -18.07 9.70
C PHE A 247 24.99 -17.59 10.55
N THR A 248 26.17 -17.70 9.97
CA THR A 248 27.45 -17.36 10.58
C THR A 248 28.37 -16.70 9.57
N GLN A 249 29.28 -15.84 10.03
CA GLN A 249 30.30 -15.21 9.19
C GLN A 249 31.73 -15.64 9.52
N SER A 250 31.95 -16.21 10.70
CA SER A 250 33.27 -16.71 11.08
C SER A 250 33.62 -18.00 10.33
N HIS A 251 32.61 -18.75 9.91
CA HIS A 251 32.77 -20.05 9.27
C HIS A 251 32.15 -20.06 7.87
N VAL A 252 32.79 -20.82 6.99
CA VAL A 252 32.31 -21.20 5.66
C VAL A 252 31.96 -22.68 5.66
N ALA A 253 31.00 -23.07 4.83
CA ALA A 253 30.59 -24.45 4.67
C ALA A 253 31.37 -25.11 3.54
N VAL A 254 31.87 -26.32 3.80
CA VAL A 254 32.49 -27.21 2.80
C VAL A 254 31.73 -28.54 2.83
N GLU A 255 31.59 -29.19 1.68
CA GLU A 255 30.92 -30.50 1.64
C GLU A 255 31.77 -31.57 2.34
N ALA A 256 31.13 -32.37 3.19
CA ALA A 256 31.81 -33.39 3.99
C ALA A 256 32.64 -34.39 3.15
N ARG A 257 32.18 -34.71 1.93
CA ARG A 257 32.90 -35.59 0.99
C ARG A 257 34.27 -35.06 0.56
N GLN A 258 34.50 -33.75 0.60
CA GLN A 258 35.78 -33.15 0.23
C GLN A 258 36.84 -33.30 1.33
N LEU A 259 36.41 -33.68 2.53
CA LEU A 259 37.22 -33.80 3.73
C LEU A 259 37.42 -35.26 4.18
N GLU A 260 37.06 -36.24 3.34
CA GLU A 260 37.27 -37.65 3.62
C GLU A 260 38.76 -37.97 3.85
N GLY A 261 39.15 -38.11 5.11
CA GLY A 261 40.52 -38.46 5.53
C GLY A 261 41.34 -37.31 6.11
N GLU A 262 40.84 -36.08 6.12
CA GLU A 262 41.51 -34.93 6.74
C GLU A 262 40.91 -34.63 8.13
N ASN A 263 41.76 -34.61 9.16
CA ASN A 263 41.33 -34.30 10.53
C ASN A 263 41.61 -32.83 10.83
N LEU A 264 40.60 -31.97 10.65
CA LEU A 264 40.68 -30.54 10.92
C LEU A 264 40.13 -30.25 12.34
N PRO A 265 40.97 -29.79 13.29
CA PRO A 265 40.58 -29.66 14.69
C PRO A 265 39.53 -28.55 14.95
N ALA A 266 39.34 -27.62 14.01
CA ALA A 266 38.32 -26.55 14.11
C ALA A 266 37.08 -26.81 13.22
N ALA A 267 36.93 -28.03 12.68
CA ALA A 267 35.77 -28.42 11.91
C ALA A 267 34.55 -28.64 12.81
N ILE A 268 33.45 -27.94 12.52
CA ILE A 268 32.17 -28.11 13.20
C ILE A 268 31.23 -28.82 12.22
N PRO A 269 30.73 -30.03 12.53
CA PRO A 269 29.77 -30.69 11.66
C PRO A 269 28.46 -29.89 11.57
N GLY A 270 27.83 -29.88 10.40
CA GLY A 270 26.53 -29.26 10.20
C GLY A 270 25.44 -29.88 11.08
N ASN A 271 24.41 -29.09 11.39
CA ASN A 271 23.33 -29.52 12.28
C ASN A 271 22.25 -30.29 11.51
N THR A 272 21.95 -31.52 11.95
CA THR A 272 20.89 -32.38 11.38
C THR A 272 19.50 -31.75 11.43
N ASP A 273 19.16 -31.04 12.51
CA ASP A 273 17.86 -30.34 12.64
C ASP A 273 17.71 -29.20 11.62
N ARG A 274 18.84 -28.71 11.11
CA ARG A 274 18.91 -27.70 10.04
C ARG A 274 19.07 -28.33 8.66
N GLN A 275 19.06 -29.66 8.55
CA GLN A 275 19.32 -30.43 7.33
C GLN A 275 20.67 -30.09 6.69
N GLU A 276 21.70 -29.98 7.53
CA GLU A 276 23.06 -29.59 7.12
C GLU A 276 24.07 -30.74 7.25
N ASP A 277 23.61 -31.99 7.33
CA ASP A 277 24.46 -33.18 7.54
C ASP A 277 25.58 -33.35 6.50
N GLN A 278 25.37 -32.83 5.29
CA GLN A 278 26.34 -32.87 4.21
C GLN A 278 27.42 -31.79 4.29
N TRP A 279 27.29 -30.84 5.23
CA TRP A 279 28.16 -29.68 5.36
C TRP A 279 29.02 -29.75 6.61
N ILE A 280 30.25 -29.24 6.49
CA ILE A 280 31.18 -29.03 7.59
C ILE A 280 31.54 -27.55 7.60
N TRP A 281 31.40 -26.92 8.76
CA TRP A 281 31.71 -25.52 8.98
C TRP A 281 33.17 -25.37 9.43
N LEU A 282 33.92 -24.55 8.70
CA LEU A 282 35.34 -24.29 8.92
C LEU A 282 35.61 -22.79 8.98
N PRO A 283 36.56 -22.31 9.79
CA PRO A 283 37.03 -20.93 9.69
C PRO A 283 37.50 -20.62 8.27
N ALA A 284 37.17 -19.44 7.74
CA ALA A 284 37.48 -19.08 6.35
C ALA A 284 38.97 -19.17 5.99
N GLU A 285 39.87 -18.99 6.97
CA GLU A 285 41.32 -19.10 6.79
C GLU A 285 41.81 -20.54 6.57
N GLN A 286 41.03 -21.53 7.01
CA GLN A 286 41.39 -22.96 6.97
C GLN A 286 40.77 -23.69 5.78
N SER A 287 40.05 -22.99 4.88
CA SER A 287 39.41 -23.63 3.73
C SER A 287 40.41 -24.08 2.65
N GLY A 288 41.63 -23.56 2.62
CA GLY A 288 42.67 -23.99 1.66
C GLY A 288 42.17 -23.99 0.21
N ASP A 289 42.42 -25.09 -0.51
CA ASP A 289 42.00 -25.35 -1.90
C ASP A 289 40.58 -25.97 -2.00
N LEU A 290 39.84 -26.07 -0.89
CA LEU A 290 38.47 -26.55 -0.90
C LEU A 290 37.57 -25.52 -1.60
N ASN A 291 36.35 -25.89 -1.97
CA ASN A 291 35.38 -24.96 -2.56
C ASN A 291 34.42 -24.43 -1.46
N PRO A 292 34.81 -23.42 -0.64
CA PRO A 292 33.99 -22.94 0.45
C PRO A 292 32.76 -22.20 -0.07
N VAL A 293 31.64 -22.40 0.62
CA VAL A 293 30.37 -21.71 0.37
C VAL A 293 29.99 -20.92 1.62
N SER A 294 29.60 -19.65 1.44
CA SER A 294 29.15 -18.84 2.57
C SER A 294 27.79 -19.31 3.11
N SER A 295 27.55 -19.10 4.41
CA SER A 295 26.25 -19.37 5.02
C SER A 295 25.11 -18.64 4.30
N THR A 296 25.32 -17.37 3.95
CA THR A 296 24.38 -16.56 3.18
C THR A 296 24.03 -17.21 1.85
N THR A 297 25.03 -17.69 1.09
CA THR A 297 24.79 -18.34 -0.20
C THR A 297 23.93 -19.61 -0.03
N LEU A 298 24.24 -20.45 0.95
CA LEU A 298 23.46 -21.65 1.25
C LEU A 298 22.02 -21.33 1.65
N ILE A 299 21.84 -20.31 2.51
CA ILE A 299 20.51 -19.84 2.91
C ILE A 299 19.74 -19.39 1.67
N ILE A 300 20.32 -18.54 0.82
CA ILE A 300 19.67 -18.00 -0.37
C ILE A 300 19.21 -19.11 -1.33
N GLU A 301 20.05 -20.11 -1.58
CA GLU A 301 19.69 -21.22 -2.48
C GLU A 301 18.58 -22.10 -1.91
N ARG A 302 18.65 -22.42 -0.60
CA ARG A 302 17.59 -23.18 0.08
C ARG A 302 16.29 -22.39 0.17
N MET A 303 16.40 -21.09 0.39
CA MET A 303 15.28 -20.17 0.47
C MET A 303 14.56 -20.05 -0.87
N GLU A 304 15.29 -19.98 -1.99
CA GLU A 304 14.71 -20.00 -3.34
C GLU A 304 13.89 -21.29 -3.59
N ARG A 305 14.44 -22.46 -3.26
CA ARG A 305 13.72 -23.75 -3.35
C ARG A 305 12.48 -23.80 -2.45
N THR A 306 12.60 -23.28 -1.23
CA THR A 306 11.50 -23.25 -0.24
C THR A 306 10.39 -22.31 -0.67
N LEU A 307 10.71 -21.13 -1.22
CA LEU A 307 9.72 -20.21 -1.77
C LEU A 307 8.97 -20.83 -2.95
N GLN A 308 9.67 -21.54 -3.84
CA GLN A 308 9.04 -22.24 -4.96
C GLN A 308 8.09 -23.35 -4.50
N SER A 309 8.46 -24.13 -3.47
CA SER A 309 7.57 -25.18 -2.95
C SER A 309 6.34 -24.62 -2.23
N CYS A 310 6.49 -23.46 -1.58
CA CYS A 310 5.39 -22.79 -0.87
C CYS A 310 4.49 -21.95 -1.81
N ALA A 311 5.01 -21.47 -2.94
CA ALA A 311 4.30 -20.56 -3.84
C ALA A 311 2.86 -20.97 -4.22
N PRO A 312 2.56 -22.26 -4.52
CA PRO A 312 1.22 -22.66 -4.92
C PRO A 312 0.14 -22.41 -3.85
N GLN A 313 0.52 -22.41 -2.57
CA GLN A 313 -0.45 -22.18 -1.48
C GLN A 313 -0.93 -20.72 -1.41
N PHE A 314 -0.23 -19.80 -2.08
CA PHE A 314 -0.60 -18.39 -2.16
C PHE A 314 -1.43 -18.06 -3.40
N ILE A 315 -1.80 -19.08 -4.20
CA ILE A 315 -2.77 -18.92 -5.28
C ILE A 315 -4.15 -19.26 -4.72
N GLY A 316 -4.76 -18.28 -4.06
CA GLY A 316 -6.11 -18.37 -3.54
C GLY A 316 -7.16 -17.84 -4.52
N LEU A 317 -8.40 -17.75 -4.04
CA LEU A 317 -9.49 -17.14 -4.80
C LEU A 317 -9.25 -15.65 -5.05
N GLN A 318 -8.57 -14.96 -4.14
CA GLN A 318 -8.28 -13.53 -4.26
C GLN A 318 -7.29 -13.26 -5.39
N GLU A 319 -6.18 -14.01 -5.41
CA GLU A 319 -5.14 -13.88 -6.44
C GLU A 319 -5.68 -14.31 -7.81
N THR A 320 -6.42 -15.43 -7.85
CA THR A 320 -7.07 -15.90 -9.07
C THR A 320 -8.04 -14.87 -9.64
N LYS A 321 -8.78 -14.18 -8.77
CA LYS A 321 -9.69 -13.12 -9.17
C LYS A 321 -8.95 -11.89 -9.71
N ALA A 322 -7.82 -11.52 -9.11
CA ALA A 322 -7.00 -10.44 -9.65
C ALA A 322 -6.51 -10.76 -11.08
N ILE A 323 -6.10 -12.01 -11.33
CA ILE A 323 -5.75 -12.49 -12.68
C ILE A 323 -6.95 -12.42 -13.61
N LEU A 324 -8.14 -12.83 -13.15
CA LEU A 324 -9.37 -12.75 -13.94
C LEU A 324 -9.75 -11.32 -14.29
N SER A 325 -9.65 -10.37 -13.35
CA SER A 325 -9.96 -8.96 -13.59
C SER A 325 -8.99 -8.31 -14.58
N TRP A 326 -7.71 -8.71 -14.56
CA TRP A 326 -6.76 -8.32 -15.60
C TRP A 326 -7.13 -8.91 -16.97
N LEU A 327 -7.57 -10.18 -17.01
CA LEU A 327 -8.03 -10.80 -18.26
C LEU A 327 -9.29 -10.11 -18.81
N GLU A 328 -10.22 -9.68 -17.95
CA GLU A 328 -11.40 -8.91 -18.33
C GLU A 328 -11.04 -7.56 -18.96
N SER A 329 -9.97 -6.91 -18.52
CA SER A 329 -9.52 -5.62 -19.10
C SER A 329 -8.78 -5.78 -20.42
N GLU A 330 -7.92 -6.80 -20.55
CA GLU A 330 -7.09 -6.99 -21.75
C GLU A 330 -7.80 -7.81 -22.85
N GLN A 331 -8.57 -8.82 -22.45
CA GLN A 331 -9.21 -9.80 -23.35
C GLN A 331 -10.65 -10.13 -22.90
N PRO A 332 -11.59 -9.18 -22.99
CA PRO A 332 -12.94 -9.29 -22.41
C PRO A 332 -13.77 -10.46 -22.98
N GLU A 333 -13.68 -10.73 -24.28
CA GLU A 333 -14.42 -11.83 -24.92
C GLU A 333 -13.94 -13.20 -24.40
N LEU A 334 -12.63 -13.39 -24.25
CA LEU A 334 -12.05 -14.63 -23.71
C LEU A 334 -12.44 -14.80 -22.23
N ALA A 335 -12.39 -13.73 -21.44
CA ALA A 335 -12.78 -13.76 -20.04
C ALA A 335 -14.26 -14.18 -19.88
N GLN A 336 -15.16 -13.65 -20.71
CA GLN A 336 -16.58 -14.00 -20.70
C GLN A 336 -16.81 -15.48 -21.06
N GLU A 337 -16.18 -15.98 -22.12
CA GLU A 337 -16.30 -17.40 -22.50
C GLU A 337 -15.69 -18.34 -21.45
N MET A 338 -14.55 -17.97 -20.86
CA MET A 338 -13.94 -18.75 -19.78
C MET A 338 -14.86 -18.85 -18.57
N GLN A 339 -15.49 -17.74 -18.15
CA GLN A 339 -16.42 -17.72 -17.02
C GLN A 339 -17.70 -18.53 -17.26
N ARG A 340 -18.12 -18.72 -18.53
CA ARG A 340 -19.24 -19.60 -18.87
C ARG A 340 -18.91 -21.09 -18.67
N VAL A 341 -17.64 -21.48 -18.84
CA VAL A 341 -17.19 -22.87 -18.82
C VAL A 341 -16.54 -23.26 -17.48
N LEU A 342 -15.85 -22.34 -16.83
CA LEU A 342 -15.05 -22.58 -15.61
C LEU A 342 -15.49 -21.66 -14.47
N THR A 343 -15.69 -22.27 -13.29
CA THR A 343 -15.86 -21.50 -12.05
C THR A 343 -14.52 -20.96 -11.56
N LEU A 344 -14.56 -19.84 -10.83
CA LEU A 344 -13.35 -19.24 -10.23
C LEU A 344 -12.55 -20.25 -9.38
N THR A 345 -13.23 -21.11 -8.63
CA THR A 345 -12.59 -22.17 -7.82
C THR A 345 -11.86 -23.20 -8.68
N ARG A 346 -12.44 -23.61 -9.82
CA ARG A 346 -11.76 -24.53 -10.75
C ARG A 346 -10.56 -23.87 -11.40
N PHE A 347 -10.69 -22.60 -11.80
CA PHE A 347 -9.58 -21.84 -12.37
C PHE A 347 -8.42 -21.72 -11.36
N SER A 348 -8.72 -21.37 -10.11
CA SER A 348 -7.75 -21.31 -9.02
C SER A 348 -7.02 -22.64 -8.81
N ALA A 349 -7.75 -23.76 -8.81
CA ALA A 349 -7.16 -25.09 -8.66
C ALA A 349 -6.22 -25.46 -9.83
N VAL A 350 -6.54 -25.04 -11.06
CA VAL A 350 -5.67 -25.24 -12.23
C VAL A 350 -4.38 -24.43 -12.09
N LEU A 351 -4.48 -23.14 -11.76
CA LEU A 351 -3.32 -22.27 -11.54
C LEU A 351 -2.41 -22.81 -10.42
N GLN A 352 -3.01 -23.29 -9.32
CA GLN A 352 -2.29 -23.88 -8.21
C GLN A 352 -1.52 -25.14 -8.63
N ARG A 353 -2.11 -26.02 -9.45
CA ARG A 353 -1.42 -27.20 -9.99
C ARG A 353 -0.27 -26.84 -10.90
N LEU A 354 -0.50 -25.91 -11.84
CA LEU A 354 0.55 -25.41 -12.72
C LEU A 354 1.72 -24.82 -11.92
N ALA A 355 1.44 -24.00 -10.91
CA ALA A 355 2.46 -23.46 -10.03
C ALA A 355 3.19 -24.54 -9.23
N SER A 356 2.49 -25.60 -8.79
CA SER A 356 3.11 -26.72 -8.05
C SER A 356 4.11 -27.51 -8.90
N GLU A 357 3.89 -27.56 -10.21
CA GLU A 357 4.80 -28.15 -11.19
C GLU A 357 5.85 -27.15 -11.71
N ARG A 358 5.91 -25.94 -11.12
CA ARG A 358 6.80 -24.84 -11.55
C ARG A 358 6.57 -24.47 -13.02
N VAL A 359 5.32 -24.49 -13.47
CA VAL A 359 4.93 -23.94 -14.76
C VAL A 359 4.67 -22.44 -14.59
N PRO A 360 5.31 -21.56 -15.36
CA PRO A 360 5.03 -20.12 -15.32
C PRO A 360 3.58 -19.80 -15.71
N LEU A 361 2.92 -18.95 -14.93
CA LEU A 361 1.54 -18.48 -15.15
C LEU A 361 1.45 -17.18 -15.96
N ARG A 362 2.59 -16.74 -16.51
CA ARG A 362 2.69 -15.46 -17.23
C ARG A 362 2.24 -15.55 -18.69
N ALA A 363 2.19 -16.75 -19.25
CA ALA A 363 1.96 -17.02 -20.67
C ALA A 363 0.47 -17.03 -21.04
#